data_AF-A0A951YG50-F1
#
_entry.id   AF-A0A951YG50-F1
#
_cell.length_a   1.000
_cell.length_b   1.000
_cell.length_c   1.000
_cell.angle_alpha   90.00
_cell.angle_beta   90.00
_cell.angle_gamma   90.00
#
_symmetry.space_group_name_H-M   'P 1'
#
loop_
_entity.id
_entity.type
_entity.pdbx_description
1 polymer ?
#
loop_
_entity_poly.entity_id
_entity_poly.type
_entity_poly.pdbx_seq_one_letter_code
_entity_poly.pdbx_strand_id
1 'polypeptide(L)'
;MPRPREGSVVRAARAFVKALHSLAVLAFAVAAGYLIYCGFTGVRTAWVGWALAAVGVEALLYVGFGRKCPLTMLARWLGDDGGHDYLFEWLLGRRRIWLVSRVLAGLAGVGVLSVALGSLIRWVR
;
A
#
# COMPACT_ATOMS: atom_id res chain seq x y z
N MET A 1 12.48 4.58 21.30
CA MET A 1 11.61 3.72 22.15
C MET A 1 12.33 2.43 22.47
N PRO A 2 12.39 2.00 23.74
CA PRO A 2 12.94 0.70 24.12
C PRO A 2 12.21 -0.43 23.38
N ARG A 3 12.91 -1.49 22.97
CA ARG A 3 12.25 -2.67 22.39
C ARG A 3 11.51 -3.44 23.48
N PRO A 4 10.28 -3.91 23.21
CA PRO A 4 9.56 -4.76 24.16
C PRO A 4 10.30 -6.10 24.34
N ARG A 5 10.26 -6.65 25.55
CA ARG A 5 10.83 -7.98 25.85
C ARG A 5 10.08 -9.05 25.05
N GLU A 6 10.80 -9.99 24.46
CA GLU A 6 10.16 -11.07 23.70
C GLU A 6 9.27 -11.94 24.61
N GLY A 7 8.03 -12.15 24.16
CA GLY A 7 7.00 -12.92 24.84
C GLY A 7 5.90 -13.35 23.86
N SER A 8 4.95 -14.18 24.30
CA SER A 8 3.84 -14.66 23.47
C SER A 8 3.03 -13.51 22.86
N VAL A 9 2.77 -12.45 23.63
CA VAL A 9 2.04 -11.26 23.18
C VAL A 9 2.77 -10.51 22.09
N VAL A 10 4.09 -10.31 22.22
CA VAL A 10 4.91 -9.61 21.20
C VAL A 10 4.96 -10.42 19.90
N ARG A 11 5.05 -11.75 19.99
CA ARG A 11 4.98 -12.64 18.82
C ARG A 11 3.63 -12.57 18.12
N ALA A 12 2.53 -12.61 18.87
CA ALA A 12 1.18 -12.47 18.33
C ALA A 12 0.97 -11.09 17.66
N ALA A 13 1.40 -10.01 18.32
CA ALA A 13 1.35 -8.67 17.76
C ALA A 13 2.17 -8.53 16.48
N ARG A 14 3.39 -9.11 16.43
CA ARG A 14 4.22 -9.13 15.23
C ARG A 14 3.50 -9.83 14.07
N ALA A 15 2.93 -11.01 14.32
CA ALA A 15 2.18 -11.75 13.31
C ALA A 15 0.96 -10.96 12.81
N PHE A 16 0.22 -10.34 13.71
CA PHE A 16 -0.92 -9.48 13.38
C PHE A 16 -0.53 -8.30 12.50
N VAL A 17 0.55 -7.59 12.84
CA VAL A 17 1.05 -6.45 12.05
C VAL A 17 1.45 -6.90 10.64
N LYS A 18 2.14 -8.04 10.50
CA LYS A 18 2.53 -8.58 9.18
C LYS A 18 1.33 -9.03 8.35
N ALA A 19 0.30 -9.59 8.98
CA ALA A 19 -0.96 -9.95 8.32
C ALA A 19 -1.74 -8.70 7.86
N LEU A 20 -1.85 -7.70 8.73
CA LEU A 20 -2.51 -6.43 8.42
C LEU A 20 -1.81 -5.69 7.27
N HIS A 21 -0.48 -5.70 7.27
CA HIS A 21 0.30 -5.10 6.18
C HIS A 21 0.05 -5.84 4.85
N SER A 22 0.01 -7.17 4.87
CA SER A 22 -0.27 -7.96 3.66
C SER A 22 -1.66 -7.65 3.10
N LEU A 23 -2.66 -7.49 3.98
CA LEU A 23 -4.01 -7.10 3.60
C LEU A 23 -4.05 -5.67 3.03
N ALA A 24 -3.35 -4.73 3.66
CA ALA A 24 -3.27 -3.35 3.19
C ALA A 24 -2.66 -3.28 1.79
N VAL A 25 -1.54 -3.98 1.53
CA VAL A 25 -0.92 -3.99 0.21
C VAL A 25 -1.83 -4.60 -0.85
N LEU A 26 -2.58 -5.65 -0.51
CA LEU A 26 -3.56 -6.24 -1.42
C LEU A 26 -4.70 -5.26 -1.73
N ALA A 27 -5.24 -4.59 -0.71
CA ALA A 27 -6.25 -3.55 -0.91
C ALA A 27 -5.73 -2.41 -1.80
N PHE A 28 -4.46 -2.00 -1.63
CA PHE A 28 -3.81 -1.02 -2.50
C PHE A 28 -3.66 -1.49 -3.93
N ALA A 29 -3.25 -2.74 -4.14
CA ALA A 29 -3.13 -3.32 -5.47
C ALA A 29 -4.49 -3.30 -6.20
N VAL A 30 -5.54 -3.72 -5.51
CA VAL A 30 -6.92 -3.71 -6.05
C VAL A 30 -7.39 -2.29 -6.32
N ALA A 31 -7.19 -1.35 -5.40
CA ALA A 31 -7.58 0.05 -5.59
C ALA A 31 -6.85 0.70 -6.77
N ALA A 32 -5.53 0.50 -6.88
CA ALA A 32 -4.75 1.01 -8.00
C ALA A 32 -5.21 0.42 -9.34
N GLY A 33 -5.40 -0.91 -9.39
CA GLY A 33 -5.93 -1.59 -10.58
C GLY A 33 -7.32 -1.11 -10.97
N TYR A 34 -8.20 -0.89 -9.99
CA TYR A 34 -9.53 -0.34 -10.20
C TYR A 34 -9.51 1.08 -10.76
N LEU A 35 -8.64 1.95 -10.24
CA LEU A 35 -8.49 3.31 -10.76
C LEU A 35 -7.96 3.32 -12.19
N ILE A 36 -6.99 2.46 -12.52
CA ILE A 36 -6.50 2.28 -13.89
C ILE A 36 -7.66 1.84 -14.80
N TYR A 37 -8.39 0.80 -14.41
CA TYR A 37 -9.55 0.28 -15.15
C TYR A 37 -10.60 1.37 -15.39
N CYS A 38 -10.98 2.13 -14.36
CA CYS A 38 -11.93 3.23 -14.47
C CYS A 38 -11.41 4.39 -15.33
N GLY A 39 -10.10 4.66 -15.30
CA GLY A 39 -9.46 5.65 -16.16
C GLY A 39 -9.58 5.28 -17.64
N PHE A 40 -9.35 4.01 -18.00
CA PHE A 40 -9.44 3.53 -19.38
C PHE A 40 -10.88 3.32 -19.87
N THR A 41 -11.76 2.79 -19.04
CA THR A 41 -13.16 2.51 -19.41
C THR A 41 -14.09 3.71 -19.27
N GLY A 42 -13.64 4.76 -18.58
CA GLY A 42 -14.44 5.95 -18.27
C GLY A 42 -15.53 5.72 -17.21
N VAL A 43 -15.62 4.52 -16.63
CA VAL A 43 -16.57 4.16 -15.57
C VAL A 43 -16.30 4.99 -14.33
N ARG A 44 -17.31 5.74 -13.87
CA ARG A 44 -17.24 6.55 -12.65
C ARG A 44 -18.36 6.14 -11.71
N THR A 45 -18.01 5.40 -10.67
CA THR A 45 -18.92 5.05 -9.57
C THR A 45 -18.41 5.66 -8.26
N ALA A 46 -19.22 5.62 -7.21
CA ALA A 46 -18.80 6.06 -5.87
C ALA A 46 -17.53 5.32 -5.37
N TRP A 47 -17.27 4.11 -5.87
CA TRP A 47 -16.06 3.33 -5.57
C TRP A 47 -14.77 4.01 -6.03
N VAL A 48 -14.80 4.86 -7.07
CA VAL A 48 -13.63 5.61 -7.51
C VAL A 48 -13.20 6.61 -6.42
N GLY A 49 -14.15 7.25 -5.74
CA GLY A 49 -13.87 8.14 -4.63
C GLY A 49 -13.21 7.42 -3.46
N TRP A 50 -13.74 6.25 -3.09
CA TRP A 50 -13.15 5.40 -2.04
C TRP A 50 -11.74 4.90 -2.42
N ALA A 51 -11.53 4.49 -3.67
CA ALA A 51 -10.22 4.06 -4.15
C ALA A 51 -9.20 5.21 -4.15
N LEU A 52 -9.61 6.42 -4.56
CA LEU A 52 -8.79 7.63 -4.49
C LEU A 52 -8.45 8.00 -3.04
N ALA A 53 -9.43 7.93 -2.13
CA ALA A 53 -9.21 8.21 -0.71
C ALA A 53 -8.22 7.21 -0.09
N ALA A 54 -8.40 5.91 -0.36
CA ALA A 54 -7.48 4.87 0.10
C ALA A 54 -6.06 5.15 -0.41
N VAL A 55 -5.88 5.33 -1.73
CA VAL A 55 -4.58 5.64 -2.36
C VAL A 55 -3.97 6.92 -1.80
N GLY A 56 -4.77 7.95 -1.57
CA GLY A 56 -4.34 9.22 -1.00
C GLY A 56 -3.83 9.08 0.43
N VAL A 57 -4.57 8.38 1.29
CA VAL A 57 -4.17 8.14 2.69
C VAL A 57 -2.82 7.42 2.75
N GLU A 58 -2.66 6.35 1.98
CA GLU A 58 -1.39 5.62 1.96
C GLU A 58 -0.26 6.41 1.34
N ALA A 59 -0.51 7.19 0.27
CA ALA A 59 0.50 8.06 -0.29
C ALA A 59 0.99 9.08 0.74
N LEU A 60 0.08 9.68 1.51
CA LEU A 60 0.42 10.62 2.58
C LEU A 60 1.21 9.95 3.70
N LEU A 61 0.79 8.76 4.15
CA LEU A 61 1.53 7.99 5.15
C LEU A 61 2.91 7.60 4.61
N TYR A 62 2.98 7.06 3.40
CA TYR A 62 4.23 6.63 2.78
C TYR A 62 5.22 7.78 2.63
N VAL A 63 4.78 8.96 2.19
CA VAL A 63 5.63 10.16 2.07
C VAL A 63 5.98 10.73 3.44
N GLY A 64 5.00 10.86 4.33
CA GLY A 64 5.18 11.43 5.67
C GLY A 64 6.13 10.63 6.55
N PHE A 65 6.16 9.30 6.40
CA PHE A 65 7.08 8.40 7.10
C PHE A 65 8.40 8.15 6.35
N GLY A 66 8.74 8.98 5.34
CA GLY A 66 10.05 8.96 4.67
C GLY A 66 10.21 7.82 3.66
N ARG A 67 9.15 7.52 2.90
CA ARG A 67 9.07 6.42 1.91
C ARG A 67 9.24 5.04 2.55
N LYS A 68 8.79 4.90 3.80
CA LYS A 68 8.75 3.65 4.55
C LYS A 68 7.35 3.45 5.08
N CYS A 69 6.82 2.24 4.93
CA CYS A 69 5.51 1.93 5.49
C CYS A 69 5.59 1.93 7.03
N PRO A 70 4.67 2.62 7.74
CA PRO A 70 4.67 2.65 9.20
C PRO A 70 4.55 1.26 9.83
N LEU A 71 3.81 0.33 9.19
CA LEU A 71 3.69 -1.05 9.67
C LEU A 71 5.02 -1.81 9.60
N THR A 72 5.89 -1.51 8.62
CA THR A 72 7.25 -2.06 8.57
C THR A 72 8.10 -1.58 9.74
N MET A 73 7.98 -0.31 10.13
CA MET A 73 8.68 0.22 11.29
C MET A 73 8.16 -0.41 12.59
N LEU A 74 6.85 -0.58 12.70
CA LEU A 74 6.23 -1.25 13.86
C LEU A 74 6.67 -2.71 13.97
N ALA A 75 6.71 -3.46 12.86
CA ALA A 75 7.19 -4.84 12.84
C ALA A 75 8.67 -4.94 13.28
N ARG A 76 9.53 -4.01 12.82
CA ARG A 76 10.95 -3.93 13.25
C ARG A 76 11.10 -3.57 14.72
N TRP A 77 10.20 -2.73 15.23
CA TRP A 77 10.18 -2.39 16.65
C TRP A 77 9.75 -3.58 17.52
N LEU A 78 8.82 -4.41 17.03
CA LEU A 78 8.40 -5.68 17.63
C LEU A 78 9.43 -6.83 17.48
N GLY A 79 10.61 -6.55 16.94
CA GLY A 79 11.72 -7.50 16.83
C GLY A 79 11.75 -8.33 15.53
N ASP A 80 11.04 -7.91 14.49
CA ASP A 80 11.20 -8.53 13.16
C ASP A 80 12.41 -7.93 12.43
N ASP A 81 13.44 -8.72 12.14
CA ASP A 81 14.65 -8.23 11.44
C ASP A 81 14.37 -7.72 10.02
N GLY A 82 13.34 -8.27 9.36
CA GLY A 82 12.89 -7.83 8.02
C GLY A 82 11.88 -6.67 8.08
N GLY A 83 10.84 -6.82 8.89
CA GLY A 83 9.70 -5.90 8.95
C GLY A 83 8.78 -5.96 7.72
N HIS A 84 8.84 -7.05 6.95
CA HIS A 84 8.19 -7.17 5.64
C HIS A 84 6.92 -8.02 5.69
N ASP A 85 6.09 -7.96 4.66
CA ASP A 85 4.86 -8.76 4.54
C ASP A 85 5.11 -10.26 4.35
N TYR A 86 4.30 -11.10 4.99
CA TYR A 86 4.31 -12.55 4.72
C TYR A 86 4.03 -12.86 3.25
N LEU A 87 3.09 -12.14 2.64
CA LEU A 87 2.64 -12.40 1.27
C LEU A 87 3.74 -12.13 0.23
N PHE A 88 4.48 -11.04 0.38
CA PHE A 88 5.54 -10.66 -0.55
C PHE A 88 6.91 -11.28 -0.21
N GLU A 89 7.18 -11.59 1.07
CA GLU A 89 8.33 -12.44 1.41
C GLU A 89 8.20 -13.81 0.77
N TRP A 90 6.98 -14.40 0.76
CA TRP A 90 6.70 -15.66 0.09
C TRP A 90 6.76 -15.56 -1.45
N LEU A 91 6.16 -14.52 -2.03
CA LEU A 91 6.01 -14.40 -3.49
C LEU A 91 7.26 -13.90 -4.23
N LEU A 92 8.01 -12.93 -3.67
CA LEU A 92 9.12 -12.27 -4.36
C LEU A 92 10.49 -12.44 -3.68
N GLY A 93 10.52 -12.99 -2.46
CA GLY A 93 11.74 -13.12 -1.66
C GLY A 93 12.28 -11.79 -1.15
N ARG A 94 13.00 -11.84 -0.02
CA ARG A 94 13.44 -10.66 0.76
C ARG A 94 14.22 -9.60 -0.03
N ARG A 95 14.92 -10.00 -1.09
CA ARG A 95 15.78 -9.12 -1.90
C ARG A 95 15.02 -8.21 -2.86
N ARG A 96 13.78 -8.55 -3.25
CA ARG A 96 12.98 -7.81 -4.26
C ARG A 96 11.81 -7.02 -3.69
N ILE A 97 11.64 -6.99 -2.38
CA ILE A 97 10.50 -6.32 -1.72
C ILE A 97 10.49 -4.80 -1.98
N TRP A 98 11.66 -4.19 -2.14
CA TRP A 98 11.77 -2.79 -2.53
C TRP A 98 11.21 -2.48 -3.93
N LEU A 99 11.20 -3.45 -4.85
CA LEU A 99 10.57 -3.27 -6.17
C LEU A 99 9.06 -3.25 -6.04
N VAL A 100 8.49 -4.08 -5.17
CA VAL A 100 7.04 -4.18 -4.95
C VAL A 100 6.46 -2.82 -4.58
N SER A 101 7.00 -2.18 -3.54
CA SER A 101 6.50 -0.89 -3.07
C SER A 101 6.62 0.19 -4.16
N ARG A 102 7.69 0.18 -4.96
CA ARG A 102 7.88 1.15 -6.06
C ARG A 102 6.92 0.91 -7.22
N VAL A 103 6.70 -0.36 -7.58
CA VAL A 103 5.76 -0.74 -8.65
C VAL A 103 4.34 -0.41 -8.24
N LEU A 104 3.93 -0.75 -7.01
CA LEU A 104 2.61 -0.41 -6.48
C LEU A 104 2.39 1.10 -6.41
N ALA A 105 3.38 1.87 -5.92
CA ALA A 105 3.30 3.32 -5.91
C ALA A 105 3.19 3.89 -7.34
N GLY A 106 3.93 3.31 -8.29
CA GLY A 106 3.84 3.65 -9.71
C GLY A 106 2.45 3.36 -10.30
N LEU A 107 1.91 2.16 -10.08
CA LEU A 107 0.57 1.77 -10.52
C LEU A 107 -0.51 2.67 -9.92
N ALA A 108 -0.40 3.00 -8.63
CA ALA A 108 -1.31 3.93 -7.97
C ALA A 108 -1.24 5.32 -8.62
N GLY A 109 -0.03 5.83 -8.88
CA GLY A 109 0.18 7.10 -9.57
C GLY A 109 -0.42 7.10 -10.98
N VAL A 110 -0.21 6.02 -11.75
CA VAL A 110 -0.81 5.85 -13.08
C VAL A 110 -2.33 5.82 -12.97
N GLY A 111 -2.91 5.08 -12.04
CA GLY A 111 -4.36 5.02 -11.83
C GLY A 111 -4.97 6.38 -11.53
N VAL A 112 -4.37 7.14 -10.60
CA VAL A 112 -4.80 8.50 -10.27
C VAL A 112 -4.70 9.42 -11.48
N LEU A 113 -3.58 9.39 -12.21
CA LEU A 113 -3.37 10.21 -13.40
C LEU A 113 -4.36 9.86 -14.52
N SER A 114 -4.65 8.58 -14.72
CA SER A 114 -5.63 8.10 -15.70
C SER A 114 -7.01 8.68 -15.42
N VAL A 115 -7.44 8.63 -14.15
CA VAL A 115 -8.72 9.22 -13.73
C VAL A 115 -8.70 10.74 -13.90
N ALA A 116 -7.62 11.41 -13.51
CA ALA A 116 -7.48 12.87 -13.63
C ALA A 116 -7.56 13.35 -15.09
N LEU A 117 -6.79 12.71 -15.99
CA LEU A 117 -6.83 12.98 -17.44
C LEU A 117 -8.22 12.70 -18.02
N GLY A 118 -8.85 11.59 -17.64
CA GLY A 118 -10.22 11.26 -18.04
C GLY A 118 -11.27 12.26 -17.56
N SER A 119 -11.03 13.00 -16.46
CA SER A 119 -11.87 14.15 -16.08
C SER A 119 -11.57 15.38 -16.93
N LEU A 120 -10.30 15.69 -17.16
CA LEU A 120 -9.89 16.90 -17.88
C LEU A 120 -10.37 16.89 -19.33
N ILE A 121 -10.19 15.77 -20.04
CA ILE A 121 -10.63 15.60 -21.43
C ILE A 121 -12.15 15.83 -21.57
N ARG A 122 -12.91 15.43 -20.56
CA ARG A 122 -14.37 15.56 -20.54
C ARG A 122 -14.86 16.95 -20.15
N TRP A 123 -14.03 17.74 -19.47
CA TRP A 123 -14.34 19.12 -19.12
C TRP A 123 -14.07 20.09 -20.28
N VAL A 124 -13.12 19.73 -21.16
CA VAL A 124 -12.74 20.52 -22.34
C VAL A 124 -13.63 20.22 -23.56
N ARG A 125 -14.33 19.08 -23.56
CA ARG A 125 -15.36 18.73 -24.57
C ARG A 125 -16.74 19.20 -24.13
#